data_AF-T1H019-F1
#
_entry.id   AF-T1H019-F1
#
_cell.length_a   1.000
_cell.length_b   1.000
_cell.length_c   1.000
_cell.angle_alpha   90.00
_cell.angle_beta   90.00
_cell.angle_gamma   90.00
#
_symmetry.space_group_name_H-M   'P 1'
#
loop_
_entity.id
_entity.type
_entity.pdbx_description
1 polymer ?
#
loop_
_entity_poly.entity_id
_entity_poly.type
_entity_poly.pdbx_seq_one_letter_code
_entity_poly.pdbx_strand_id
1 'polypeptide(L)'
;MFMEPGEVKTYLKLCKTLDRTEDLPLFPVSDRHLSVVKERVDLARDVDKLELKNKKSSSEIGWMKKTAEEMDMIIDGFGEDGSEISDDEDAFQIERNRNLNQLNRKRIELATILQKPLFPRGFSFKYPTASGALDIPKMKFSEGQSGENDNTAVKVLKKSIEELKLAKKQRNKRK
;
A
#
# COMPACT_ATOMS: atom_id res chain seq x y z
N MET A 1 -17.11 3.66 -18.02
CA MET A 1 -16.54 4.90 -18.58
C MET A 1 -16.87 6.03 -17.60
N PHE A 2 -15.87 6.73 -17.06
CA PHE A 2 -16.10 7.90 -16.23
C PHE A 2 -16.25 9.11 -17.16
N MET A 3 -17.47 9.38 -17.62
CA MET A 3 -17.82 10.63 -18.29
C MET A 3 -18.90 11.32 -17.49
N GLU A 4 -18.82 12.64 -17.40
CA GLU A 4 -19.94 13.42 -16.90
C GLU A 4 -21.11 13.34 -17.91
N PRO A 5 -22.37 13.33 -17.47
CA PRO A 5 -23.52 13.29 -18.37
C PRO A 5 -23.52 14.39 -19.45
N GLY A 6 -22.91 15.53 -19.17
CA GLY A 6 -22.75 16.63 -20.13
C GLY A 6 -21.78 16.33 -21.29
N GLU A 7 -20.80 15.46 -21.09
CA GLU A 7 -19.71 15.20 -22.05
C GLU A 7 -20.09 14.17 -23.11
N VAL A 8 -21.14 13.37 -22.85
CA VAL A 8 -21.58 12.26 -23.72
C VAL A 8 -21.86 12.72 -25.15
N LYS A 9 -22.47 13.90 -25.33
CA LYS A 9 -22.78 14.45 -26.66
C LYS A 9 -21.52 14.79 -27.45
N THR A 10 -20.51 15.35 -26.78
CA THR A 10 -19.23 15.72 -27.39
C THR A 10 -18.45 14.47 -27.78
N TYR A 11 -18.44 13.47 -26.90
CA TYR A 11 -17.85 12.16 -27.16
C TYR A 11 -18.47 11.47 -28.39
N LEU A 12 -19.80 11.41 -28.49
CA LEU A 12 -20.49 10.82 -29.64
C LEU A 12 -20.17 11.54 -30.95
N LYS A 13 -20.05 12.87 -30.92
CA LYS A 13 -19.60 13.65 -32.09
C LYS A 13 -18.16 13.27 -32.47
N LEU A 14 -17.27 13.15 -31.50
CA LEU A 14 -15.87 12.79 -31.71
C LEU A 14 -15.72 11.39 -32.34
N CYS A 15 -16.44 10.38 -31.83
CA CYS A 15 -16.43 9.03 -32.42
C CYS A 15 -16.94 9.03 -33.86
N LYS A 16 -18.00 9.79 -34.15
CA LYS A 16 -18.52 9.96 -35.52
C LYS A 16 -17.52 10.65 -36.44
N THR A 17 -16.81 11.69 -35.98
CA THR A 17 -15.80 12.38 -36.80
C THR A 17 -14.56 11.53 -37.08
N LEU A 18 -14.28 10.54 -36.24
CA LEU A 18 -13.12 9.65 -36.36
C LEU A 18 -13.48 8.30 -37.01
N ASP A 19 -14.71 8.14 -37.52
CA ASP A 19 -15.26 6.87 -38.03
C ASP A 19 -15.00 5.67 -37.10
N ARG A 20 -15.04 5.90 -35.78
CA ARG A 20 -14.96 4.81 -34.80
C ARG A 20 -16.33 4.23 -34.56
N THR A 21 -16.48 2.96 -34.92
CA THR A 21 -17.68 2.14 -34.65
C THR A 21 -17.70 1.59 -33.23
N GLU A 22 -16.56 1.55 -32.55
CA GLU A 22 -16.41 1.01 -31.20
C GLU A 22 -16.09 2.10 -30.17
N ASP A 23 -16.62 1.92 -28.97
CA ASP A 23 -16.30 2.77 -27.82
C ASP A 23 -14.83 2.62 -27.39
N LEU A 24 -14.29 3.63 -26.70
CA LEU A 24 -12.95 3.50 -26.15
C LEU A 24 -12.89 2.33 -25.15
N PRO A 25 -11.84 1.49 -25.23
CA PRO A 25 -11.64 0.46 -24.23
C PRO A 25 -11.46 1.10 -22.86
N LEU A 26 -11.93 0.40 -21.82
CA LEU A 26 -11.64 0.77 -20.44
C LEU A 26 -10.12 0.86 -20.26
N PHE A 27 -9.67 1.93 -19.60
CA PHE A 27 -8.26 2.09 -19.30
C PHE A 27 -7.77 0.86 -18.51
N PRO A 28 -6.70 0.18 -18.95
CA PRO A 28 -6.23 -1.03 -18.29
C PRO A 28 -5.61 -0.66 -16.94
N VAL A 29 -6.42 -0.64 -15.89
CA VAL A 29 -5.94 -0.52 -14.51
C VAL A 29 -5.55 -1.90 -14.03
N SER A 30 -4.34 -2.03 -13.50
CA SER A 30 -3.93 -3.27 -12.86
C SER A 30 -4.40 -3.28 -11.41
N ASP A 31 -5.32 -4.17 -11.07
CA ASP A 31 -5.81 -4.39 -9.70
C ASP A 31 -4.68 -4.70 -8.72
N ARG A 32 -3.60 -5.31 -9.20
CA ARG A 32 -2.42 -5.62 -8.40
C ARG A 32 -1.68 -4.38 -7.92
N HIS A 33 -1.58 -3.34 -8.75
CA HIS A 33 -0.97 -2.08 -8.33
C HIS A 33 -1.95 -1.29 -7.45
N LEU A 34 -3.25 -1.36 -7.77
CA LEU A 34 -4.30 -0.69 -7.02
C LEU A 34 -4.40 -1.20 -5.57
N SER A 35 -4.27 -2.52 -5.35
CA SER A 35 -4.33 -3.10 -4.00
C SER A 35 -3.22 -2.59 -3.09
N VAL A 36 -1.99 -2.45 -3.61
CA VAL A 36 -0.84 -1.93 -2.87
C VAL A 36 -0.99 -0.44 -2.56
N VAL A 37 -1.54 0.33 -3.50
CA VAL A 37 -1.84 1.75 -3.26
C VAL A 37 -2.93 1.87 -2.21
N LYS A 38 -3.96 1.04 -2.27
CA LYS A 38 -5.05 1.02 -1.29
C LYS A 38 -4.54 0.74 0.12
N GLU A 39 -3.69 -0.26 0.30
CA GLU A 39 -3.06 -0.58 1.59
C GLU A 39 -2.35 0.63 2.20
N ARG A 40 -1.58 1.37 1.39
CA ARG A 40 -0.88 2.59 1.83
C ARG A 40 -1.84 3.71 2.23
N VAL A 41 -2.89 3.90 1.43
CA VAL A 41 -3.89 4.94 1.68
C VAL A 41 -4.70 4.63 2.94
N ASP A 42 -5.07 3.38 3.15
CA ASP A 42 -5.82 2.96 4.33
C ASP A 42 -4.96 3.13 5.60
N LEU A 43 -3.69 2.76 5.55
CA LEU A 43 -2.76 3.02 6.65
C LEU A 43 -2.54 4.52 6.92
N ALA A 44 -2.44 5.34 5.87
CA ALA A 44 -2.32 6.79 6.01
C ALA A 44 -3.59 7.41 6.64
N ARG A 45 -4.78 6.93 6.28
CA ARG A 45 -6.05 7.34 6.90
C ARG A 45 -6.11 6.98 8.37
N ASP A 46 -5.59 5.82 8.76
CA ASP A 46 -5.56 5.41 10.15
C ASP A 46 -4.59 6.26 10.99
N VAL A 47 -3.45 6.64 10.42
CA VAL A 47 -2.54 7.63 11.03
C VAL A 47 -3.25 8.97 11.22
N ASP A 48 -3.89 9.50 10.18
CA ASP A 48 -4.60 10.79 10.23
C ASP A 48 -5.72 10.80 11.31
N LYS A 49 -6.50 9.72 11.42
CA LYS A 49 -7.50 9.56 12.49
C LYS A 49 -6.87 9.60 13.89
N LEU A 50 -5.77 8.88 14.11
CA LEU A 50 -5.08 8.83 15.40
C LEU A 50 -4.43 10.18 15.75
N GLU A 51 -3.85 10.86 14.77
CA GLU A 51 -3.29 12.20 14.94
C GLU A 51 -4.36 13.21 15.32
N LEU A 52 -5.50 13.20 14.62
CA LEU A 52 -6.61 14.08 14.94
C LEU A 52 -7.14 13.83 16.35
N LYS A 53 -7.28 12.56 16.78
CA LYS A 53 -7.69 12.21 18.14
C LYS A 53 -6.69 12.73 19.18
N ASN A 54 -5.39 12.53 18.95
CA ASN A 54 -4.34 12.97 19.88
C ASN A 54 -4.27 14.51 19.96
N LYS A 55 -4.40 15.20 18.82
CA LYS A 55 -4.43 16.67 18.76
C LYS A 55 -5.63 17.23 19.52
N LYS A 56 -6.83 16.65 19.38
CA LYS A 56 -8.02 17.05 20.14
C LYS A 56 -7.79 16.90 21.64
N SER A 57 -7.40 15.71 22.09
CA SER A 57 -7.12 15.45 23.52
C SER A 57 -6.04 16.40 24.08
N SER A 58 -4.94 16.61 23.35
CA SER A 58 -3.89 17.55 23.78
C SER A 58 -4.38 19.00 23.81
N SER A 59 -5.26 19.40 22.90
CA SER A 59 -5.87 20.73 22.91
C SER A 59 -6.82 20.90 24.11
N GLU A 60 -7.65 19.90 24.41
CA GLU A 60 -8.56 19.89 25.56
C GLU A 60 -7.78 20.01 26.87
N ILE A 61 -6.70 19.23 27.02
CA ILE A 61 -5.80 19.32 28.17
C ILE A 61 -5.17 20.72 28.29
N GLY A 62 -4.66 21.26 27.19
CA GLY A 62 -4.05 22.59 27.17
C GLY A 62 -5.04 23.70 27.53
N TRP A 63 -6.27 23.61 27.04
CA TRP A 63 -7.35 24.53 27.39
C TRP A 63 -7.71 24.44 28.87
N MET A 64 -7.81 23.22 29.41
CA MET A 64 -8.12 23.00 30.82
C MET A 64 -7.02 23.54 31.73
N LYS A 65 -5.73 23.26 31.42
CA LYS A 65 -4.59 23.82 32.17
C LYS A 65 -4.63 25.35 32.18
N LYS A 66 -4.81 25.97 31.01
CA LYS A 66 -4.86 27.43 30.88
C LYS A 66 -6.03 28.04 31.66
N THR A 67 -7.21 27.42 31.59
CA THR A 67 -8.41 27.94 32.29
C THR A 67 -8.25 27.85 33.80
N ALA A 68 -7.63 26.79 34.32
CA ALA A 68 -7.36 26.68 35.74
C ALA A 68 -6.32 27.69 36.22
N GLU A 69 -5.27 27.93 35.42
CA GLU A 69 -4.29 28.98 35.69
C GLU A 69 -4.94 30.37 35.74
N GLU A 70 -5.85 30.68 34.80
CA GLU A 70 -6.61 31.95 34.80
C GLU A 70 -7.56 32.09 36.01
N MET A 71 -7.94 30.98 36.65
CA MET A 71 -8.85 30.95 37.80
C MET A 71 -8.11 30.74 39.14
N ASP A 72 -6.77 30.78 39.14
CA ASP A 72 -5.91 30.44 40.28
C ASP A 72 -6.27 29.08 40.94
N MET A 73 -6.73 28.12 40.12
CA MET A 73 -7.09 26.78 40.53
C MET A 73 -5.93 25.80 40.31
N ILE A 74 -5.59 25.01 41.32
CA ILE A 74 -4.62 23.90 41.19
C ILE A 74 -5.40 22.65 40.76
N ILE A 75 -5.12 22.13 39.57
CA ILE A 75 -5.68 20.83 39.14
C ILE A 75 -4.72 19.71 39.57
N ASP A 76 -5.21 18.80 40.41
CA ASP A 76 -4.51 17.57 40.75
C ASP A 76 -4.33 16.68 39.50
N GLY A 77 -3.12 16.15 39.28
CA GLY A 77 -2.76 15.36 38.08
C GLY A 77 -2.27 16.15 36.84
N PHE A 78 -2.19 17.49 36.89
CA PHE A 78 -1.60 18.34 35.83
C PHE A 78 -0.35 19.11 36.28
N GLY A 79 0.19 18.77 37.46
CA GLY A 79 1.38 19.39 38.04
C GLY A 79 2.56 19.39 37.08
N GLU A 80 3.26 20.52 37.03
CA GLU A 80 4.42 20.78 36.17
C GLU A 80 5.69 20.03 36.60
N ASP A 81 5.64 19.32 37.73
CA ASP A 81 6.78 18.61 38.27
C ASP A 81 6.58 17.10 38.16
N GLY A 82 7.17 16.52 37.11
CA GLY A 82 7.36 15.07 37.00
C GLY A 82 8.40 14.52 37.99
N SER A 83 8.48 15.05 39.22
CA SER A 83 9.51 14.69 40.21
C SER A 83 9.02 13.85 41.39
N GLU A 84 7.80 13.34 41.38
CA GLU A 84 7.44 12.23 42.26
C GLU A 84 6.86 11.12 41.40
N ILE A 85 7.76 10.22 41.00
CA ILE A 85 7.43 8.85 40.62
C ILE A 85 6.80 8.22 41.87
N SER A 86 5.51 8.43 42.07
CA SER A 86 4.70 7.49 42.84
C SER A 86 4.44 6.30 41.94
N ASP A 87 4.43 5.09 42.50
CA ASP A 87 4.11 3.85 41.78
C ASP A 87 2.65 3.83 41.24
N ASP A 88 1.87 4.88 41.53
CA ASP A 88 0.52 5.12 41.01
C ASP A 88 0.58 6.10 39.83
N GLU A 89 1.13 5.65 38.70
CA GLU A 89 0.98 6.34 37.42
C GLU A 89 -0.51 6.60 37.14
N ASP A 90 -0.90 7.87 37.11
CA ASP A 90 -2.27 8.31 36.80
C ASP A 90 -2.76 7.58 35.54
N ALA A 91 -3.93 6.92 35.65
CA ALA A 91 -4.50 6.14 34.55
C ALA A 91 -4.61 6.94 33.24
N PHE A 92 -4.75 8.27 33.36
CA PHE A 92 -4.77 9.21 32.26
C PHE A 92 -3.42 9.35 31.53
N GLN A 93 -2.31 9.42 32.26
CA GLN A 93 -0.96 9.48 31.68
C GLN A 93 -0.60 8.17 30.96
N ILE A 94 -0.96 7.04 31.57
CA ILE A 94 -0.79 5.71 30.96
C ILE A 94 -1.56 5.63 29.65
N GLU A 95 -2.82 6.05 29.61
CA GLU A 95 -3.63 6.02 28.40
C GLU A 95 -3.08 6.95 27.32
N ARG A 96 -2.63 8.16 27.69
CA ARG A 96 -2.00 9.11 26.77
C ARG A 96 -0.75 8.53 26.14
N ASN A 97 0.14 7.95 26.95
CA ASN A 97 1.37 7.31 26.48
C ASN A 97 1.07 6.12 25.57
N ARG A 98 0.05 5.31 25.87
CA ARG A 98 -0.41 4.22 24.99
C ARG A 98 -0.89 4.73 23.64
N ASN A 99 -1.72 5.77 23.61
CA ASN A 99 -2.21 6.37 22.36
C ASN A 99 -1.06 6.95 21.53
N LEU A 100 -0.09 7.62 22.16
CA LEU A 100 1.09 8.18 21.47
C LEU A 100 1.98 7.06 20.90
N ASN A 101 2.22 6.00 21.68
CA ASN A 101 2.99 4.84 21.23
C ASN A 101 2.30 4.14 20.05
N GLN A 102 0.98 3.99 20.08
CA GLN A 102 0.22 3.43 18.96
C GLN A 102 0.35 4.27 17.69
N LEU A 103 0.25 5.60 17.82
CA LEU A 103 0.44 6.53 16.71
C LEU A 103 1.85 6.42 16.11
N ASN A 104 2.88 6.39 16.97
CA ASN A 104 4.27 6.26 16.52
C ASN A 104 4.51 4.93 15.79
N ARG A 105 3.95 3.82 16.29
CA ARG A 105 4.03 2.51 15.61
C ARG A 105 3.43 2.57 14.21
N LYS A 106 2.25 3.17 14.07
CA LYS A 106 1.57 3.32 12.76
C LYS A 106 2.32 4.24 11.80
N ARG A 107 2.93 5.32 12.31
CA ARG A 107 3.81 6.20 11.51
C ARG A 107 5.03 5.45 10.98
N ILE A 108 5.67 4.62 11.81
CA ILE A 108 6.82 3.81 11.39
C ILE A 108 6.41 2.77 10.35
N GLU A 109 5.28 2.10 10.54
CA GLU A 109 4.69 1.17 9.57
C GLU A 109 4.48 1.86 8.21
N LEU A 110 3.87 3.05 8.22
CA LEU A 110 3.62 3.84 7.02
C LEU A 110 4.93 4.26 6.33
N ALA A 111 5.89 4.78 7.08
CA ALA A 111 7.20 5.17 6.55
C ALA A 111 7.91 3.98 5.88
N THR A 112 7.82 2.79 6.49
CA THR A 112 8.43 1.56 5.96
C THR A 112 7.80 1.15 4.63
N ILE A 113 6.46 1.20 4.52
CA ILE A 113 5.77 0.83 3.27
C ILE A 113 5.99 1.88 2.18
N LEU A 114 6.07 3.17 2.54
CA LEU A 114 6.34 4.26 1.59
C LEU A 114 7.75 4.19 0.99
N GLN A 115 8.74 3.68 1.75
CA GLN A 115 10.08 3.43 1.23
C GLN A 115 10.12 2.34 0.15
N LYS A 116 9.14 1.43 0.12
CA LYS A 116 9.07 0.38 -0.90
C LYS A 116 8.57 0.97 -2.23
N PRO A 117 9.36 0.90 -3.32
CA PRO A 117 8.94 1.45 -4.61
C PRO A 117 7.73 0.68 -5.17
N LEU A 118 6.74 1.41 -5.71
CA LEU A 118 5.58 0.80 -6.39
C LEU A 118 5.97 0.19 -7.73
N PHE A 119 6.82 0.88 -8.50
CA PHE A 119 7.23 0.44 -9.83
C PHE A 119 8.71 0.06 -9.85
N PRO A 120 9.12 -0.95 -10.65
CA PRO A 120 10.53 -1.32 -10.76
C PRO A 120 11.37 -0.15 -11.27
N ARG A 121 12.63 -0.07 -10.83
CA ARG A 121 13.58 0.94 -11.31
C ARG A 121 13.77 0.78 -12.82
N GLY A 122 13.60 1.87 -13.57
CA GLY A 122 13.66 1.89 -15.04
C GLY A 122 12.30 1.86 -15.74
N PHE A 123 11.18 1.86 -15.02
CA PHE A 123 9.88 2.08 -15.64
C PHE A 123 9.81 3.47 -16.27
N SER A 124 9.54 3.52 -17.56
CA SER A 124 9.25 4.76 -18.27
C SER A 124 7.76 5.03 -18.21
N PHE A 125 7.35 6.16 -17.62
CA PHE A 125 5.97 6.66 -17.70
C PHE A 125 5.58 7.16 -19.11
N LYS A 126 6.41 6.86 -20.12
CA LYS A 126 6.12 7.18 -21.51
C LYS A 126 5.00 6.26 -21.98
N TYR A 127 3.90 6.86 -22.43
CA TYR A 127 2.83 6.14 -23.09
C TYR A 127 3.37 5.53 -24.40
N PRO A 128 3.17 4.23 -24.66
CA PRO A 128 3.47 3.65 -25.97
C PRO A 128 2.53 4.25 -27.02
N THR A 129 2.98 5.33 -27.65
CA THR A 129 2.22 6.01 -28.70
C THR A 129 2.37 5.20 -30.00
N ALA A 130 1.33 4.42 -30.31
CA ALA A 130 0.86 4.00 -31.65
C ALA A 130 0.02 2.71 -31.56
N SER A 131 0.39 1.77 -30.68
CA SER A 131 -0.27 0.46 -30.54
C SER A 131 -1.29 0.40 -29.39
N GLY A 132 -1.41 1.43 -28.57
CA GLY A 132 -2.43 1.56 -27.51
C GLY A 132 -2.29 0.60 -26.32
N ALA A 133 -1.36 -0.35 -26.38
CA ALA A 133 -1.11 -1.30 -25.30
C ALA A 133 -0.21 -0.66 -24.23
N LEU A 134 -0.80 -0.36 -23.06
CA LEU A 134 -0.06 0.06 -21.88
C LEU A 134 0.68 -1.16 -21.30
N ASP A 135 1.98 -1.28 -21.56
CA ASP A 135 2.80 -2.32 -20.94
C ASP A 135 3.13 -1.92 -19.50
N ILE A 136 2.31 -2.37 -18.55
CA ILE A 136 2.52 -2.12 -17.12
C ILE A 136 3.50 -3.18 -16.60
N PRO A 137 4.69 -2.80 -16.09
CA PRO A 137 5.64 -3.75 -15.56
C PRO A 137 5.04 -4.54 -14.41
N LYS A 138 5.23 -5.86 -14.45
CA LYS A 138 4.91 -6.75 -13.35
C LYS A 138 5.75 -6.34 -12.12
N MET A 139 5.08 -5.87 -11.06
CA MET A 139 5.72 -5.59 -9.77
C MET A 139 6.50 -6.82 -9.29
N LYS A 140 7.78 -6.64 -8.95
CA LYS A 140 8.57 -7.67 -8.26
C LYS A 140 8.24 -7.58 -6.76
N PHE A 141 7.23 -8.32 -6.31
CA PHE A 141 7.03 -8.56 -4.88
C PHE A 141 7.74 -9.86 -4.48
N SER A 142 8.47 -9.80 -3.37
CA SER A 142 8.98 -10.97 -2.67
C SER A 142 7.86 -11.60 -1.85
N GLU A 143 6.98 -12.35 -2.52
CA GLU A 143 6.21 -13.45 -1.92
C GLU A 143 5.63 -14.27 -3.08
N GLY A 144 6.12 -15.51 -3.23
CA GLY A 144 5.55 -16.50 -4.15
C GLY A 144 5.85 -16.31 -5.64
N GLN A 145 7.03 -16.78 -6.07
CA GLN A 145 7.36 -17.29 -7.40
C GLN A 145 6.28 -17.16 -8.50
N SER A 146 6.32 -16.06 -9.25
CA SER A 146 5.91 -16.04 -10.66
C SER A 146 6.94 -15.25 -11.49
N GLY A 147 8.20 -15.39 -11.10
CA GLY A 147 9.31 -15.24 -12.04
C GLY A 147 9.38 -16.50 -12.88
N GLU A 148 9.58 -16.33 -14.18
CA GLU A 148 9.95 -17.36 -15.14
C GLU A 148 11.20 -18.12 -14.64
N ASN A 149 10.99 -19.08 -13.75
CA ASN A 149 11.98 -20.10 -13.48
C ASN A 149 11.88 -21.07 -14.65
N ASP A 150 12.92 -21.12 -15.47
CA ASP A 150 13.07 -22.08 -16.58
C ASP A 150 13.02 -23.57 -16.17
N ASN A 151 12.76 -23.85 -14.89
CA ASN A 151 12.49 -25.16 -14.31
C ASN A 151 11.00 -25.34 -14.00
N THR A 152 10.12 -25.18 -15.00
CA THR A 152 8.73 -25.65 -14.87
C THR A 152 8.76 -27.13 -14.49
N ALA A 153 7.99 -27.57 -13.50
CA ALA A 153 7.95 -28.98 -13.07
C ALA A 153 7.76 -29.96 -14.24
N VAL A 154 7.01 -29.53 -15.26
CA VAL A 154 6.80 -30.26 -16.52
C VAL A 154 8.11 -30.45 -17.31
N LYS A 155 9.00 -29.45 -17.37
CA LYS A 155 10.32 -29.56 -18.04
C LYS A 155 11.25 -30.52 -17.29
N VAL A 156 11.25 -30.47 -15.96
CA VAL A 156 12.07 -31.39 -15.12
C VAL A 156 11.60 -32.84 -15.29
N LEU A 157 10.28 -33.08 -15.30
CA LEU A 157 9.71 -34.41 -15.54
C LEU A 157 9.99 -34.93 -16.97
N LYS A 158 9.94 -34.06 -17.98
CA LYS A 158 10.28 -34.46 -19.35
C LYS A 158 11.76 -34.87 -19.47
N LYS A 159 12.67 -34.12 -18.84
CA LYS A 159 14.11 -34.43 -18.84
C LYS A 159 14.41 -35.77 -18.15
N SER A 160 13.80 -36.05 -17.00
CA SER A 160 14.02 -37.33 -16.29
C SER A 160 13.46 -38.54 -17.07
N ILE A 161 12.34 -38.38 -17.78
CA ILE A 161 11.82 -39.43 -18.67
C ILE A 161 12.78 -39.70 -19.85
N GLU A 162 13.37 -38.65 -20.43
CA GLU A 162 14.35 -38.80 -21.51
C GLU A 162 15.64 -39.50 -21.04
N GLU A 163 16.16 -39.14 -19.88
CA GLU A 163 17.34 -39.79 -19.27
C GLU A 163 17.08 -41.29 -19.02
N LEU A 164 15.90 -41.66 -18.52
CA LEU A 164 15.51 -43.06 -18.33
C LEU A 164 15.40 -43.84 -19.65
N LYS A 165 14.87 -43.22 -20.71
CA LYS A 165 14.81 -43.83 -22.05
C LYS A 165 16.21 -44.06 -22.61
N LEU A 166 17.13 -43.10 -22.42
CA LEU A 166 18.50 -43.20 -22.88
C LEU A 166 19.27 -44.31 -22.14
N ALA A 167 19.10 -44.39 -20.82
CA ALA A 167 19.70 -45.43 -19.99
C ALA A 167 19.20 -46.84 -20.38
N LYS A 168 17.89 -47.01 -20.65
CA LYS A 168 17.35 -48.28 -21.15
C LYS A 168 17.93 -48.66 -22.52
N LYS A 169 18.07 -47.69 -23.43
CA LYS A 169 18.67 -47.92 -24.76
C LYS A 169 20.15 -48.32 -24.65
N GLN A 170 20.90 -47.72 -23.73
CA GLN A 170 22.28 -48.12 -23.45
C GLN A 170 22.38 -49.52 -22.82
N ARG A 171 21.45 -49.89 -21.92
CA ARG A 171 21.41 -51.23 -21.32
C ARG A 171 21.13 -52.33 -22.35
N ASN A 172 20.24 -52.08 -23.31
CA ASN A 172 19.93 -53.04 -24.37
C ASN A 172 21.03 -53.14 -25.44
N LYS A 173 21.96 -52.19 -25.53
CA LYS A 173 23.14 -52.27 -26.41
C LYS A 173 24.32 -53.06 -25.80
N ARG A 174 24.26 -53.35 -24.50
CA ARG A 174 25.30 -54.08 -23.74
C ARG A 174 24.95 -55.57 -23.54
N LYS A 175 23.83 -56.03 -24.09
CA LYS A 175 23.48 -57.44 -24.26
C LYS A 175 23.66 -57.79 -25.73
#